data_AF-A0A7K2ED76-F1
#
_entry.id   AF-A0A7K2ED76-F1
#
_cell.length_a   1.000
_cell.length_b   1.000
_cell.length_c   1.000
_cell.angle_alpha   90.00
_cell.angle_beta   90.00
_cell.angle_gamma   90.00
#
_symmetry.space_group_name_H-M   'P 1'
#
loop_
_entity.id
_entity.type
_entity.pdbx_description
1 polymer ?
#
loop_
_entity_poly.entity_id
_entity_poly.type
_entity_poly.pdbx_seq_one_letter_code
_entity_poly.pdbx_strand_id
1 'polypeptide(L)'
;MRPSFPALVVLIIAAGTALVAFAYTTRDVQARPVQNEDHWHSPYVLWDCAEGTEGEFLPQFTSTDDALGIHSHDDAIIHIHPYFEAASGENATLEDFMTAMRAEISDDAITLDDGRVLAEDVTCDGEPAIIQVHRWEFASSVDEAPEVFTEDMGDIRFLNNGEAWTIGRAPVGADMPPPPSIAWLGQIDPFALRAGEESTPLVTEPQDE
;
A
#
# COMPACT_ATOMS: atom_id res chain seq x y z
N MET A 1 41.56 -21.75 26.99
CA MET A 1 42.35 -20.51 26.88
C MET A 1 41.38 -19.33 26.96
N ARG A 2 41.63 -18.36 27.85
CA ARG A 2 40.85 -17.12 27.85
C ARG A 2 41.33 -16.28 26.66
N PRO A 3 40.44 -15.79 25.76
CA PRO A 3 40.87 -14.89 24.71
C PRO A 3 41.57 -13.70 25.35
N SER A 4 42.72 -13.31 24.80
CA SER A 4 43.38 -12.08 25.24
C SER A 4 42.44 -10.91 24.96
N PHE A 5 42.48 -9.90 25.81
CA PHE A 5 41.64 -8.70 25.67
C PHE A 5 41.62 -8.15 24.22
N PRO A 6 42.76 -8.08 23.49
CA PRO A 6 42.75 -7.66 22.08
C PRO A 6 41.98 -8.59 21.15
N ALA A 7 42.06 -9.91 21.34
CA ALA A 7 41.35 -10.87 20.49
C ALA A 7 39.82 -10.78 20.70
N LEU A 8 39.39 -10.52 21.93
CA LEU A 8 37.97 -10.28 22.22
C LEU A 8 37.48 -9.00 21.53
N VAL A 9 38.26 -7.92 21.58
CA VAL A 9 37.92 -6.64 20.94
C VAL A 9 37.79 -6.79 19.42
N VAL A 10 38.72 -7.49 18.77
CA VAL A 10 38.67 -7.75 17.31
C VAL A 10 37.42 -8.54 16.93
N LEU A 11 37.05 -9.54 17.74
CA LEU A 11 35.87 -10.35 17.49
C LEU A 11 34.57 -9.53 17.62
N ILE A 12 34.48 -8.64 18.62
CA ILE A 12 33.33 -7.75 18.78
C ILE A 12 33.20 -6.79 17.60
N ILE A 13 34.32 -6.21 17.14
CA ILE A 13 34.32 -5.31 15.96
C ILE A 13 33.83 -6.07 14.72
N ALA A 14 34.39 -7.26 14.45
CA ALA A 14 34.00 -8.06 13.29
C ALA A 14 32.52 -8.46 13.33
N ALA A 15 32.01 -8.89 14.49
CA ALA A 15 30.60 -9.21 14.67
C ALA A 15 29.70 -7.98 14.48
N GLY A 16 30.10 -6.83 15.04
CA GLY A 16 29.37 -5.57 14.88
C GLY A 16 29.33 -5.12 13.41
N THR A 17 30.45 -5.18 12.70
CA THR A 17 30.50 -4.85 11.27
C THR A 17 29.66 -5.82 10.44
N ALA A 18 29.69 -7.12 10.73
CA ALA A 18 28.86 -8.11 10.05
C ALA A 18 27.37 -7.85 10.26
N LEU A 19 26.95 -7.49 11.48
CA LEU A 19 25.56 -7.13 11.77
C LEU A 19 25.13 -5.84 11.07
N VAL A 20 25.98 -4.81 11.03
CA VAL A 20 25.70 -3.57 10.30
C VAL A 20 25.62 -3.84 8.79
N ALA A 21 26.52 -4.66 8.24
CA ALA A 21 26.49 -5.05 6.84
C ALA A 21 25.21 -5.83 6.51
N PHE A 22 24.85 -6.80 7.35
CA PHE A 22 23.61 -7.56 7.22
C PHE A 22 22.40 -6.62 7.24
N ALA A 23 22.26 -5.80 8.28
CA ALA A 23 21.16 -4.84 8.40
C ALA A 23 21.11 -3.84 7.23
N TYR A 24 22.26 -3.44 6.68
CA TYR A 24 22.33 -2.56 5.53
C TYR A 24 21.90 -3.27 4.24
N THR A 25 22.25 -4.54 4.06
CA THR A 25 21.85 -5.32 2.87
C THR A 25 20.42 -5.81 2.93
N THR A 26 19.85 -5.94 4.12
CA THR A 26 18.45 -6.33 4.34
C THR A 26 17.56 -5.13 4.64
N ARG A 27 18.06 -3.89 4.50
CA ARG A 27 17.20 -2.72 4.59
C ARG A 27 16.39 -2.65 3.30
N ASP A 28 15.08 -2.66 3.42
CA ASP A 28 14.23 -2.18 2.34
C ASP A 28 14.41 -0.66 2.29
N VAL A 29 15.10 -0.18 1.26
CA VAL A 29 14.98 1.24 0.89
C VAL A 29 13.61 1.33 0.25
N GLN A 30 12.58 1.51 1.08
CA GLN A 30 11.23 1.73 0.61
C GLN A 30 11.25 2.92 -0.35
N ALA A 31 10.75 2.71 -1.55
CA ALA A 31 10.55 3.80 -2.49
C ALA A 31 9.52 4.77 -1.90
N ARG A 32 9.62 6.03 -2.32
CA ARG A 32 8.83 7.12 -1.78
C ARG A 32 8.70 8.22 -2.82
N PRO A 33 7.54 8.87 -2.97
CA PRO A 33 7.32 9.83 -4.04
C PRO A 33 8.14 11.10 -3.76
N VAL A 34 8.95 11.51 -4.73
CA VAL A 34 9.83 12.67 -4.65
C VAL A 34 9.10 13.93 -5.11
N GLN A 35 9.17 14.96 -4.27
CA GLN A 35 8.55 16.26 -4.50
C GLN A 35 8.93 16.85 -5.86
N ASN A 36 7.94 17.28 -6.65
CA ASN A 36 8.09 17.89 -7.98
C ASN A 36 8.83 17.02 -9.02
N GLU A 37 9.03 15.73 -8.77
CA GLU A 37 9.71 14.80 -9.69
C GLU A 37 8.77 13.66 -10.10
N ASP A 38 8.15 13.02 -9.11
CA ASP A 38 7.35 11.82 -9.32
C ASP A 38 5.90 12.14 -9.69
N HIS A 39 5.32 11.23 -10.48
CA HIS A 39 3.90 11.18 -10.79
C HIS A 39 3.48 9.71 -10.77
N TRP A 40 2.93 9.27 -9.65
CA TRP A 40 2.53 7.89 -9.44
C TRP A 40 1.01 7.73 -9.58
N HIS A 41 0.62 6.52 -9.98
CA HIS A 41 -0.75 6.09 -10.18
C HIS A 41 -0.97 4.76 -9.48
N SER A 42 -1.99 4.70 -8.62
CA SER A 42 -2.33 3.49 -7.88
C SER A 42 -3.83 3.23 -7.96
N PRO A 43 -4.31 2.16 -8.62
CA PRO A 43 -5.72 1.84 -8.63
C PRO A 43 -6.20 1.50 -7.22
N TYR A 44 -7.40 1.97 -6.88
CA TYR A 44 -8.04 1.65 -5.61
C TYR A 44 -9.50 1.25 -5.79
N VAL A 45 -10.05 0.57 -4.80
CA VAL A 45 -11.49 0.33 -4.71
C VAL A 45 -11.95 0.33 -3.25
N LEU A 46 -13.21 0.70 -3.06
CA LEU A 46 -13.90 0.63 -1.78
C LEU A 46 -14.75 -0.65 -1.71
N TRP A 47 -14.71 -1.36 -0.60
CA TRP A 47 -15.39 -2.66 -0.44
C TRP A 47 -16.24 -2.73 0.82
N ASP A 48 -17.45 -3.28 0.70
CA ASP A 48 -18.32 -3.60 1.83
C ASP A 48 -19.03 -4.92 1.62
N CYS A 49 -18.87 -5.87 2.55
CA CYS A 49 -19.57 -7.16 2.52
C CYS A 49 -20.76 -7.27 3.46
N ALA A 50 -21.12 -6.19 4.16
CA ALA A 50 -22.20 -6.24 5.13
C ALA A 50 -23.52 -6.74 4.53
N GLU A 51 -24.40 -7.27 5.38
CA GLU A 51 -25.72 -7.70 4.95
C GLU A 51 -26.47 -6.58 4.20
N GLY A 52 -26.85 -6.87 2.95
CA GLY A 52 -27.50 -5.91 2.04
C GLY A 52 -26.58 -5.31 0.97
N THR A 53 -25.26 -5.47 1.07
CA THR A 53 -24.32 -5.21 -0.03
C THR A 53 -23.84 -6.50 -0.72
N GLU A 54 -23.99 -7.68 -0.09
CA GLU A 54 -23.63 -8.99 -0.67
C GLU A 54 -22.17 -9.07 -1.20
N GLY A 55 -21.26 -8.27 -0.64
CA GLY A 55 -19.89 -8.14 -1.17
C GLY A 55 -19.86 -7.34 -2.46
N GLU A 56 -19.97 -6.02 -2.34
CA GLU A 56 -20.03 -5.11 -3.50
C GLU A 56 -18.92 -4.07 -3.46
N PHE A 57 -18.44 -3.71 -4.66
CA PHE A 57 -17.65 -2.51 -4.84
C PHE A 57 -18.51 -1.28 -4.60
N LEU A 58 -18.12 -0.45 -3.64
CA LEU A 58 -18.78 0.84 -3.44
C LEU A 58 -18.37 1.83 -4.54
N PRO A 59 -19.18 2.87 -4.79
CA PRO A 59 -18.79 3.96 -5.68
C PRO A 59 -17.44 4.56 -5.27
N GLN A 60 -16.60 4.90 -6.25
CA GLN A 60 -15.34 5.58 -6.01
C GLN A 60 -15.56 7.01 -5.47
N PHE A 61 -14.52 7.58 -4.86
CA PHE A 61 -14.60 8.95 -4.37
C PHE A 61 -14.69 9.96 -5.52
N THR A 62 -15.49 11.00 -5.29
CA THR A 62 -15.84 12.00 -6.31
C THR A 62 -15.19 13.35 -6.10
N SER A 63 -14.53 13.56 -4.96
CA SER A 63 -13.76 14.78 -4.70
C SER A 63 -12.57 14.86 -5.66
N THR A 64 -12.25 16.07 -6.08
CA THR A 64 -11.07 16.38 -6.91
C THR A 64 -10.14 17.37 -6.20
N ASP A 65 -10.21 17.42 -4.86
CA ASP A 65 -9.35 18.30 -4.07
C ASP A 65 -7.90 17.83 -4.18
N ASP A 66 -6.97 18.75 -4.39
CA ASP A 66 -5.56 18.46 -4.68
C ASP A 66 -4.65 19.49 -3.98
N ALA A 67 -4.89 19.68 -2.68
CA ALA A 67 -4.14 20.66 -1.90
C ALA A 67 -2.66 20.27 -1.72
N LEU A 68 -2.36 18.96 -1.73
CA LEU A 68 -1.04 18.42 -1.38
C LEU A 68 -0.35 17.67 -2.53
N GLY A 69 -1.03 17.36 -3.64
CA GLY A 69 -0.51 16.50 -4.70
C GLY A 69 -0.89 15.02 -4.54
N ILE A 70 -1.89 14.69 -3.70
CA ILE A 70 -2.44 13.33 -3.52
C ILE A 70 -3.96 13.43 -3.66
N HIS A 71 -4.55 12.81 -4.69
CA HIS A 71 -5.98 12.96 -5.01
C HIS A 71 -6.47 11.91 -6.03
N SER A 72 -7.76 11.97 -6.41
CA SER A 72 -8.39 11.20 -7.50
C SER A 72 -9.28 12.10 -8.37
N HIS A 73 -9.76 11.60 -9.51
CA HIS A 73 -10.68 12.30 -10.42
C HIS A 73 -11.91 11.46 -10.78
N ASP A 74 -12.53 10.79 -9.79
CA ASP A 74 -13.69 9.90 -10.01
C ASP A 74 -13.39 8.75 -11.00
N ASP A 75 -12.13 8.32 -11.06
CA ASP A 75 -11.65 7.29 -11.99
C ASP A 75 -11.08 6.05 -11.27
N ALA A 76 -11.23 6.00 -9.95
CA ALA A 76 -10.71 4.94 -9.08
C ALA A 76 -9.18 4.76 -9.19
N ILE A 77 -8.46 5.85 -9.47
CA ILE A 77 -6.99 5.94 -9.42
C ILE A 77 -6.59 6.98 -8.37
N ILE A 78 -5.62 6.62 -7.52
CA ILE A 78 -4.89 7.54 -6.66
C ILE A 78 -3.76 8.14 -7.50
N HIS A 79 -3.74 9.45 -7.64
CA HIS A 79 -2.68 10.21 -8.28
C HIS A 79 -1.81 10.87 -7.22
N ILE A 80 -0.50 10.64 -7.30
CA ILE A 80 0.48 11.20 -6.38
C ILE A 80 1.53 11.97 -7.18
N HIS A 81 1.48 13.29 -7.13
CA HIS A 81 2.45 14.22 -7.72
C HIS A 81 2.76 15.36 -6.73
N PRO A 82 3.50 15.06 -5.65
CA PRO A 82 3.58 15.95 -4.49
C PRO A 82 4.23 17.30 -4.80
N TYR A 83 3.49 18.37 -4.51
CA TYR A 83 3.98 19.75 -4.62
C TYR A 83 4.78 20.18 -3.39
N PHE A 84 4.54 19.54 -2.24
CA PHE A 84 5.08 19.90 -0.93
C PHE A 84 5.74 18.72 -0.23
N GLU A 85 6.71 19.00 0.65
CA GLU A 85 7.33 17.96 1.48
C GLU A 85 6.31 17.18 2.34
N ALA A 86 5.21 17.86 2.72
CA ALA A 86 4.14 17.33 3.55
C ALA A 86 3.37 16.14 2.94
N ALA A 87 3.47 15.90 1.63
CA ALA A 87 2.87 14.75 0.96
C ALA A 87 3.87 14.01 0.06
N SER A 88 5.16 14.20 0.34
CA SER A 88 6.26 13.50 -0.32
C SER A 88 6.95 12.57 0.65
N GLY A 89 7.71 11.63 0.13
CA GLY A 89 8.58 10.82 0.97
C GLY A 89 7.77 9.94 1.93
N GLU A 90 8.16 10.00 3.20
CA GLU A 90 7.52 9.26 4.29
C GLU A 90 6.18 9.87 4.74
N ASN A 91 5.83 11.05 4.22
CA ASN A 91 4.60 11.77 4.56
C ASN A 91 3.51 11.58 3.50
N ALA A 92 3.73 10.74 2.47
CA ALA A 92 2.68 10.39 1.53
C ALA A 92 1.88 9.22 2.10
N THR A 93 0.79 9.53 2.82
CA THR A 93 0.03 8.53 3.58
C THR A 93 -1.39 8.33 3.05
N LEU A 94 -2.02 7.21 3.42
CA LEU A 94 -3.42 6.96 3.10
C LEU A 94 -4.34 8.03 3.71
N GLU A 95 -4.03 8.56 4.90
CA GLU A 95 -4.79 9.66 5.50
C GLU A 95 -4.81 10.92 4.61
N ASP A 96 -3.69 11.28 3.97
CA ASP A 96 -3.65 12.43 3.06
C ASP A 96 -4.59 12.22 1.86
N PHE A 97 -4.61 11.00 1.30
CA PHE A 97 -5.53 10.64 0.24
C PHE A 97 -6.98 10.71 0.70
N MET A 98 -7.32 10.06 1.83
CA MET A 98 -8.68 10.06 2.37
C MET A 98 -9.16 11.49 2.64
N THR A 99 -8.31 12.34 3.23
CA THR A 99 -8.59 13.75 3.50
C THR A 99 -8.89 14.53 2.22
N ALA A 100 -8.06 14.37 1.17
CA ALA A 100 -8.32 14.99 -0.13
C ALA A 100 -9.65 14.51 -0.73
N MET A 101 -10.00 13.26 -0.49
CA MET A 101 -11.25 12.66 -0.93
C MET A 101 -12.46 13.05 -0.08
N ARG A 102 -12.28 13.88 0.97
CA ARG A 102 -13.30 14.22 1.98
C ARG A 102 -13.87 12.99 2.69
N ALA A 103 -13.02 12.00 2.83
CA ALA A 103 -13.26 10.76 3.55
C ALA A 103 -12.34 10.68 4.76
N GLU A 104 -12.61 9.75 5.66
CA GLU A 104 -11.79 9.49 6.85
C GLU A 104 -11.63 7.99 7.03
N ILE A 105 -10.46 7.56 7.50
CA ILE A 105 -10.19 6.17 7.89
C ILE A 105 -9.62 6.12 9.29
N SER A 106 -10.04 5.11 10.05
CA SER A 106 -9.55 4.75 11.37
C SER A 106 -9.56 3.24 11.51
N ASP A 107 -9.02 2.74 12.60
CA ASP A 107 -8.99 1.30 12.91
C ASP A 107 -10.39 0.68 12.95
N ASP A 108 -11.41 1.44 13.36
CA ASP A 108 -12.75 0.91 13.59
C ASP A 108 -13.81 1.39 12.56
N ALA A 109 -13.46 2.34 11.69
CA ALA A 109 -14.43 2.92 10.75
C ALA A 109 -13.83 3.60 9.52
N ILE A 110 -14.61 3.61 8.43
CA ILE A 110 -14.41 4.46 7.25
C ILE A 110 -15.60 5.42 7.12
N THR A 111 -15.34 6.72 7.04
CA THR A 111 -16.34 7.72 6.64
C THR A 111 -16.15 8.03 5.16
N LEU A 112 -17.19 7.82 4.35
CA LEU A 112 -17.17 8.06 2.90
C LEU A 112 -17.40 9.54 2.57
N ASP A 113 -17.09 9.91 1.31
CA ASP A 113 -17.25 11.28 0.79
C ASP A 113 -18.71 11.76 0.72
N ASP A 114 -19.66 10.81 0.74
CA ASP A 114 -21.10 11.05 0.85
C ASP A 114 -21.62 11.12 2.31
N GLY A 115 -20.73 10.94 3.29
CA GLY A 115 -21.02 10.96 4.71
C GLY A 115 -21.56 9.67 5.31
N ARG A 116 -21.69 8.57 4.53
CA ARG A 116 -21.95 7.23 5.09
C ARG A 116 -20.75 6.78 5.92
N VAL A 117 -21.03 6.01 6.97
CA VAL A 117 -20.01 5.43 7.85
C VAL A 117 -20.09 3.92 7.77
N LEU A 118 -18.97 3.28 7.43
CA LEU A 118 -18.77 1.84 7.51
C LEU A 118 -18.05 1.56 8.83
N ALA A 119 -18.72 0.87 9.78
CA ALA A 119 -18.18 0.56 11.11
C ALA A 119 -18.12 -0.96 11.36
N GLU A 120 -17.25 -1.45 12.22
CA GLU A 120 -17.05 -2.90 12.44
C GLU A 120 -18.22 -3.63 13.13
N ASP A 121 -19.25 -2.94 13.59
CA ASP A 121 -20.37 -3.50 14.35
C ASP A 121 -21.40 -4.25 13.50
N VAL A 122 -20.96 -4.82 12.37
CA VAL A 122 -21.79 -5.58 11.43
C VAL A 122 -21.21 -6.97 11.19
N THR A 123 -22.00 -7.80 10.51
CA THR A 123 -21.57 -9.11 10.05
C THR A 123 -21.63 -9.22 8.53
N CYS A 124 -20.71 -9.97 7.96
CA CYS A 124 -20.76 -10.46 6.59
C CYS A 124 -20.96 -11.98 6.64
N ASP A 125 -22.05 -12.49 6.06
CA ASP A 125 -22.40 -13.91 6.09
C ASP A 125 -22.38 -14.56 7.50
N GLY A 126 -22.74 -13.76 8.52
CA GLY A 126 -22.77 -14.18 9.93
C GLY A 126 -21.42 -14.12 10.65
N GLU A 127 -20.34 -13.71 9.99
CA GLU A 127 -19.02 -13.47 10.58
C GLU A 127 -18.81 -11.98 10.88
N PRO A 128 -18.24 -11.61 12.04
CA PRO A 128 -17.91 -10.21 12.35
C PRO A 128 -16.97 -9.61 11.31
N ALA A 129 -17.28 -8.41 10.84
CA ALA A 129 -16.47 -7.72 9.85
C ALA A 129 -15.65 -6.59 10.51
N ILE A 130 -14.40 -6.43 10.09
CA ILE A 130 -13.49 -5.38 10.57
C ILE A 130 -13.09 -4.44 9.42
N ILE A 131 -12.57 -3.25 9.72
CA ILE A 131 -11.95 -2.40 8.71
C ILE A 131 -10.56 -2.94 8.39
N GLN A 132 -10.26 -3.04 7.11
CA GLN A 132 -8.96 -3.50 6.65
C GLN A 132 -8.59 -2.87 5.31
N VAL A 133 -7.29 -2.73 5.10
CA VAL A 133 -6.69 -2.28 3.85
C VAL A 133 -5.84 -3.41 3.29
N HIS A 134 -6.10 -3.80 2.06
CA HIS A 134 -5.25 -4.70 1.28
C HIS A 134 -4.42 -3.87 0.32
N ARG A 135 -3.09 -4.01 0.39
CA ARG A 135 -2.14 -3.39 -0.53
C ARG A 135 -1.33 -4.45 -1.25
N TRP A 136 -1.33 -4.39 -2.57
CA TRP A 136 -0.39 -5.12 -3.41
C TRP A 136 0.75 -4.19 -3.82
N GLU A 137 1.98 -4.71 -3.79
CA GLU A 137 3.17 -3.95 -4.18
C GLU A 137 3.06 -3.43 -5.62
N PHE A 138 2.46 -4.24 -6.52
CA PHE A 138 2.19 -3.87 -7.89
C PHE A 138 0.82 -4.39 -8.36
N ALA A 139 0.13 -3.62 -9.18
CA ALA A 139 -1.13 -3.98 -9.82
C ALA A 139 -1.01 -5.18 -10.77
N SER A 140 0.20 -5.51 -11.23
CA SER A 140 0.49 -6.69 -12.04
C SER A 140 0.69 -7.98 -11.20
N SER A 141 0.81 -7.87 -9.87
CA SER A 141 0.98 -9.01 -8.96
C SER A 141 -0.23 -9.25 -8.05
N VAL A 142 -1.42 -8.84 -8.45
CA VAL A 142 -2.66 -9.02 -7.65
C VAL A 142 -3.11 -10.48 -7.48
N ASP A 143 -2.52 -11.41 -8.22
CA ASP A 143 -2.69 -12.85 -8.00
C ASP A 143 -1.91 -13.35 -6.77
N GLU A 144 -0.99 -12.54 -6.23
CA GLU A 144 -0.27 -12.79 -4.99
C GLU A 144 -1.05 -12.27 -3.77
N ALA A 145 -0.69 -12.73 -2.57
CA ALA A 145 -1.33 -12.27 -1.34
C ALA A 145 -0.97 -10.79 -1.07
N PRO A 146 -1.95 -9.93 -0.75
CA PRO A 146 -1.67 -8.55 -0.34
C PRO A 146 -1.01 -8.49 1.03
N GLU A 147 -0.38 -7.35 1.32
CA GLU A 147 -0.19 -6.93 2.69
C GLU A 147 -1.53 -6.45 3.26
N VAL A 148 -1.88 -6.93 4.44
CA VAL A 148 -3.16 -6.66 5.10
C VAL A 148 -2.91 -5.82 6.34
N PHE A 149 -3.54 -4.65 6.40
CA PHE A 149 -3.48 -3.72 7.52
C PHE A 149 -4.84 -3.69 8.22
N THR A 150 -4.83 -3.73 9.55
CA THR A 150 -6.02 -3.62 10.41
C THR A 150 -5.86 -2.58 11.52
N GLU A 151 -4.68 -1.96 11.61
CA GLU A 151 -4.32 -0.95 12.60
C GLU A 151 -3.44 0.10 11.92
N ASP A 152 -3.41 1.31 12.49
CA ASP A 152 -2.61 2.45 12.00
C ASP A 152 -2.86 2.74 10.50
N MET A 153 -4.10 2.52 10.03
CA MET A 153 -4.40 2.54 8.59
C MET A 153 -4.21 3.92 7.95
N GLY A 154 -4.38 5.00 8.70
CA GLY A 154 -4.09 6.36 8.23
C GLY A 154 -2.60 6.55 7.88
N ASP A 155 -1.70 5.90 8.63
CA ASP A 155 -0.25 6.05 8.51
C ASP A 155 0.36 5.16 7.41
N ILE A 156 -0.43 4.36 6.69
CA ILE A 156 0.07 3.50 5.62
C ILE A 156 0.65 4.39 4.52
N ARG A 157 1.93 4.16 4.20
CA ARG A 157 2.66 4.92 3.19
C ARG A 157 2.49 4.34 1.80
N PHE A 158 2.52 5.21 0.79
CA PHE A 158 2.68 4.79 -0.60
C PHE A 158 4.15 4.48 -0.90
N LEU A 159 4.44 3.26 -1.34
CA LEU A 159 5.81 2.79 -1.50
C LEU A 159 6.22 2.66 -2.97
N ASN A 160 5.28 2.45 -3.89
CA ASN A 160 5.60 2.28 -5.30
C ASN A 160 4.58 2.97 -6.24
N ASN A 161 5.05 3.35 -7.43
CA ASN A 161 4.13 3.59 -8.54
C ASN A 161 3.49 2.27 -8.96
N GLY A 162 2.17 2.24 -9.15
CA GLY A 162 1.45 1.06 -9.57
C GLY A 162 0.99 0.13 -8.45
N GLU A 163 1.08 0.51 -7.17
CA GLU A 163 0.43 -0.23 -6.09
C GLU A 163 -1.08 -0.37 -6.33
N ALA A 164 -1.68 -1.47 -5.89
CA ALA A 164 -3.13 -1.66 -5.92
C ALA A 164 -3.71 -1.72 -4.50
N TRP A 165 -4.91 -1.15 -4.32
CA TRP A 165 -5.48 -0.93 -2.98
C TRP A 165 -6.94 -1.34 -2.89
N THR A 166 -7.29 -2.22 -1.97
CA THR A 166 -8.69 -2.46 -1.59
C THR A 166 -8.88 -1.99 -0.16
N ILE A 167 -9.75 -1.00 0.04
CA ILE A 167 -10.03 -0.36 1.32
C ILE A 167 -11.47 -0.69 1.69
N GLY A 168 -11.70 -1.36 2.80
CA GLY A 168 -13.07 -1.77 3.08
C GLY A 168 -13.27 -2.52 4.38
N ARG A 169 -14.49 -3.02 4.53
CA ARG A 169 -14.90 -3.78 5.70
C ARG A 169 -15.18 -5.23 5.32
N ALA A 170 -14.48 -6.18 5.94
CA ALA A 170 -14.74 -7.61 5.79
C ALA A 170 -14.26 -8.46 6.98
N PRO A 171 -14.69 -9.74 7.09
CA PRO A 171 -14.17 -10.63 8.12
C PRO A 171 -12.65 -10.79 8.02
N VAL A 172 -12.00 -11.01 9.16
CA VAL A 172 -10.55 -11.28 9.22
C VAL A 172 -10.20 -12.45 8.31
N GLY A 173 -9.27 -12.22 7.38
CA GLY A 173 -8.82 -13.24 6.43
C GLY A 173 -9.73 -13.45 5.23
N ALA A 174 -10.76 -12.60 5.06
CA ALA A 174 -11.56 -12.57 3.85
C ALA A 174 -10.72 -12.13 2.64
N ASP A 175 -10.98 -12.74 1.49
CA ASP A 175 -10.36 -12.39 0.22
C ASP A 175 -11.11 -11.20 -0.40
N MET A 176 -10.66 -9.98 -0.10
CA MET A 176 -11.22 -8.78 -0.73
C MET A 176 -10.63 -8.62 -2.14
N PRO A 177 -11.48 -8.50 -3.18
CA PRO A 177 -11.02 -8.50 -4.57
C PRO A 177 -10.15 -7.28 -4.88
N PRO A 178 -9.20 -7.40 -5.82
CA PRO A 178 -8.39 -6.26 -6.26
C PRO A 178 -9.22 -5.25 -7.06
N PRO A 179 -8.73 -4.01 -7.23
CA PRO A 179 -9.45 -2.96 -7.95
C PRO A 179 -9.69 -3.30 -9.43
N PRO A 180 -10.92 -3.13 -9.95
CA PRO A 180 -11.18 -3.28 -11.37
C PRO A 180 -10.50 -2.19 -12.22
N SER A 181 -10.14 -1.04 -11.61
CA SER A 181 -9.45 0.07 -12.25
C SER A 181 -8.00 -0.24 -12.64
N ILE A 182 -7.46 -1.42 -12.32
CA ILE A 182 -6.18 -1.91 -12.87
C ILE A 182 -6.18 -1.89 -14.41
N ALA A 183 -7.32 -2.21 -15.04
CA ALA A 183 -7.45 -2.12 -16.50
C ALA A 183 -7.37 -0.67 -17.03
N TRP A 184 -7.76 0.30 -16.19
CA TRP A 184 -7.64 1.72 -16.51
C TRP A 184 -6.22 2.23 -16.27
N LEU A 185 -5.56 1.80 -15.19
CA LEU A 185 -4.14 2.07 -14.93
C LEU A 185 -3.29 1.73 -16.16
N GLY A 186 -3.47 0.55 -16.75
CA GLY A 186 -2.71 0.14 -17.94
C GLY A 186 -2.87 1.02 -19.18
N GLN A 187 -3.91 1.87 -19.24
CA GLN A 187 -4.12 2.83 -20.32
C GLN A 187 -3.46 4.18 -20.04
N ILE A 188 -3.47 4.64 -18.78
CA ILE A 188 -2.96 5.96 -18.40
C ILE A 188 -1.48 5.93 -17.99
N ASP A 189 -1.02 4.82 -17.42
CA ASP A 189 0.35 4.58 -16.99
C ASP A 189 0.75 3.11 -17.25
N PRO A 190 1.08 2.75 -18.50
CA PRO A 190 1.53 1.40 -18.82
C PRO A 190 2.89 1.05 -18.21
N PHE A 191 3.65 2.01 -17.66
CA PHE A 191 4.93 1.73 -17.00
C PHE A 191 4.73 1.26 -15.56
N ALA A 192 3.70 1.78 -14.87
CA ALA A 192 3.30 1.31 -13.54
C ALA A 192 3.02 -0.21 -13.50
N LEU A 193 2.41 -0.76 -14.57
CA LEU A 193 2.19 -2.22 -14.66
C LEU A 193 3.47 -3.03 -14.89
N ARG A 194 4.45 -2.46 -15.60
CA ARG A 194 5.71 -3.14 -15.94
C ARG A 194 6.70 -3.20 -14.79
N ALA A 195 6.63 -2.24 -13.86
CA ALA A 195 7.50 -2.20 -12.69
C ALA A 195 7.43 -3.50 -11.86
N GLY A 196 6.25 -4.11 -11.75
CA GLY A 196 6.06 -5.41 -11.11
C GLY A 196 6.53 -6.63 -11.94
N GLU A 197 6.70 -6.49 -13.25
CA GLU A 197 7.23 -7.58 -14.10
C GLU A 197 8.76 -7.68 -13.97
N GLU A 198 9.45 -6.55 -13.75
CA GLU A 198 10.92 -6.50 -13.62
C GLU A 198 11.43 -6.94 -12.22
N SER A 199 10.57 -6.94 -11.20
CA SER A 199 10.90 -7.37 -9.83
C SER A 199 10.85 -8.90 -9.63
N THR A 200 10.27 -9.65 -10.59
CA THR A 200 10.37 -11.12 -10.61
C THR A 200 11.83 -11.51 -10.83
N PRO A 201 12.48 -12.28 -9.94
CA PRO A 201 13.86 -12.68 -10.13
C PRO A 201 13.98 -13.43 -11.46
N LEU A 202 14.84 -12.96 -12.36
CA LEU A 202 15.27 -13.74 -13.51
C LEU A 202 15.83 -15.06 -12.97
N VAL A 203 15.03 -16.14 -13.08
CA VAL A 203 15.54 -17.50 -12.90
C VAL A 203 16.52 -17.73 -14.03
N THR A 204 17.79 -17.40 -13.80
CA THR A 204 18.87 -17.80 -14.68
C THR A 204 19.04 -19.30 -14.46
N GLU A 205 18.41 -20.10 -15.30
CA GLU A 205 18.79 -21.51 -15.45
C GLU A 205 20.30 -21.56 -15.75
N PRO A 206 21.08 -22.39 -15.03
CA PRO A 206 22.49 -22.55 -15.35
C PRO A 206 22.58 -23.16 -16.75
N GLN A 207 23.25 -22.44 -17.66
CA GLN A 207 23.62 -23.03 -18.94
C GLN A 207 24.75 -24.02 -18.67
N ASP A 208 24.43 -25.32 -18.74
CA ASP A 208 25.41 -26.39 -18.77
C ASP A 208 26.22 -26.27 -20.08
N GLU A 209 27.51 -25.94 -19.95
CA GLU A 209 28.54 -26.10 -21.00
C GLU A 209 29.17 -27.50 -20.96
#